data_AF-A0A5K1E999-F1
#
_entry.id   AF-A0A5K1E999-F1
#
_cell.length_a   1.000
_cell.length_b   1.000
_cell.length_c   1.000
_cell.angle_alpha   90.00
_cell.angle_beta   90.00
_cell.angle_gamma   90.00
#
_symmetry.space_group_name_H-M   'P 1'
#
loop_
_entity.id
_entity.type
_entity.pdbx_description
1 polymer ?
#
loop_
_entity_poly.entity_id
_entity_poly.type
_entity_poly.pdbx_seq_one_letter_code
_entity_poly.pdbx_strand_id
1 'polypeptide(L)' 'YDTEYYYEIGLGHSRRQFSFKTPPKVGPDVPYAFGLI' A
#
# COMPACT_ATOMS: atom_id res chain seq x y z
N TYR A 1 8.40 6.04 -2.51
CA TYR A 1 8.63 4.75 -3.18
C TYR A 1 9.08 3.76 -2.13
N ASP A 2 8.66 2.51 -2.22
CA ASP A 2 8.94 1.48 -1.22
C ASP A 2 8.59 1.89 0.23
N THR A 3 7.64 2.81 0.36
CA THR A 3 7.22 3.39 1.64
C THR A 3 5.90 2.77 2.04
N GLU A 4 5.83 2.28 3.26
CA GLU A 4 4.59 1.81 3.87
C GLU A 4 3.81 3.00 4.47
N TYR A 5 2.53 3.06 4.16
CA TYR A 5 1.60 4.06 4.67
C TYR A 5 0.52 3.39 5.49
N TYR A 6 0.23 4.00 6.63
CA TYR A 6 -0.85 3.63 7.52
C TYR A 6 -1.92 4.72 7.44
N TYR A 7 -3.18 4.32 7.31
CA TYR A 7 -4.29 5.27 7.30
C TYR A 7 -5.53 4.66 7.96
N GLU A 8 -6.38 5.54 8.47
CA GLU A 8 -7.62 5.15 9.14
C GLU A 8 -8.81 5.69 8.37
N ILE A 9 -9.86 4.88 8.26
CA ILE A 9 -11.16 5.31 7.74
C ILE A 9 -12.21 5.10 8.82
N GLY A 10 -13.15 6.04 8.93
CA GLY A 10 -14.26 5.99 9.87
C GLY A 10 -14.10 6.99 11.02
N LEU A 11 -15.09 7.02 11.90
CA LEU A 11 -15.16 7.99 13.00
C LEU A 11 -15.60 7.27 14.28
N GLY A 12 -15.11 7.75 15.43
CA GLY A 12 -15.44 7.17 16.73
C GLY A 12 -15.17 5.66 16.79
N HIS A 13 -16.18 4.88 17.18
CA HIS A 13 -16.07 3.43 17.37
C HIS A 13 -16.03 2.61 16.08
N SER A 14 -16.28 3.22 14.91
CA SER A 14 -16.23 2.50 13.63
C SER A 14 -14.94 2.72 12.84
N ARG A 15 -13.89 3.29 13.47
CA ARG A 15 -12.57 3.45 12.85
C ARG A 15 -11.95 2.10 12.51
N ARG A 16 -11.38 2.02 11.32
CA ARG A 16 -10.64 0.87 10.79
C ARG A 16 -9.32 1.36 10.25
N GLN A 17 -8.25 0.66 10.63
CA GLN A 17 -6.91 0.93 10.14
C GLN A 17 -6.59 0.01 8.96
N PHE A 18 -5.93 0.59 7.97
CA PHE A 18 -5.46 -0.10 6.78
C PHE A 18 -4.01 0.30 6.52
N SER A 19 -3.28 -0.53 5.78
CA SER A 19 -1.95 -0.20 5.29
C SER A 19 -1.78 -0.60 3.83
N PHE A 20 -0.89 0.10 3.15
CA PHE A 20 -0.39 -0.27 1.84
C PHE A 20 1.05 0.19 1.67
N LYS A 21 1.79 -0.49 0.79
CA LYS A 21 3.15 -0.11 0.42
C LYS A 21 3.16 0.50 -0.97
N THR A 22 3.75 1.68 -1.11
CA THR A 22 3.98 2.29 -2.43
C THR A 22 4.97 1.44 -3.22
N PRO A 23 4.77 1.30 -4.55
CA PRO A 23 5.68 0.53 -5.37
C PRO A 23 7.09 1.13 -5.36
N PRO A 24 8.10 0.34 -5.75
CA PRO A 24 9.44 0.85 -6.00
C PRO A 24 9.43 1.89 -7.12
N LYS A 25 10.50 2.68 -7.21
CA LYS A 25 10.67 3.63 -8.30
C LYS A 25 10.74 2.86 -9.63
N VAL A 26 10.08 3.37 -10.68
CA VAL A 26 10.07 2.73 -12.00
C VAL A 26 11.50 2.61 -12.56
N GLY A 27 11.84 1.42 -13.05
CA GLY A 27 13.12 1.13 -13.71
C GLY A 27 13.05 -0.20 -14.46
N PRO A 28 13.91 -0.40 -15.48
CA PRO A 28 13.88 -1.59 -16.34
C PRO A 28 14.12 -2.90 -15.57
N ASP A 29 14.93 -2.86 -14.52
CA ASP A 29 15.34 -4.05 -13.75
C ASP A 29 14.64 -4.15 -12.38
N VAL A 30 13.54 -3.42 -12.18
CA VAL A 30 12.86 -3.34 -10.89
C VAL A 30 11.78 -4.42 -10.78
N PRO A 31 11.89 -5.37 -9.83
CA PRO A 31 10.93 -6.46 -9.72
C PRO A 31 9.60 -5.97 -9.09
N TYR A 32 8.48 -6.48 -9.61
CA TYR A 32 7.15 -6.28 -9.05
C TYR A 32 6.26 -7.48 -9.39
N ALA A 33 5.42 -7.93 -8.45
CA ALA A 33 4.55 -9.09 -8.63
C ALA A 33 3.09 -8.65 -8.75
N PHE A 34 2.37 -9.17 -9.75
CA PHE A 34 0.93 -8.97 -9.93
C PHE A 34 0.17 -10.27 -9.62
N GLY A 35 -0.85 -10.19 -8.77
CA GLY A 35 -1.81 -11.28 -8.60
C GLY A 35 -2.78 -11.33 -9.78
N LEU A 36 -3.15 -12.53 -10.23
CA LEU A 36 -4.15 -12.79 -11.26
C LEU A 36 -5.28 -13.62 -10.61
N ILE A 37 -6.53 -13.23 -10.85
CA ILE A 37 -7.74 -13.80 -10.23
C ILE A 37 -8.77 -14.10 -11.33
#